data_AF-A0A2N6D5U5-F1
#
_entry.id   AF-A0A2N6D5U5-F1
#
_cell.length_a   1.000
_cell.length_b   1.000
_cell.length_c   1.000
_cell.angle_alpha   90.00
_cell.angle_beta   90.00
_cell.angle_gamma   90.00
#
_symmetry.space_group_name_H-M   'P 1'
#
loop_
_entity.id
_entity.type
_entity.pdbx_description
1 polymer ?
#
loop_
_entity_poly.entity_id
_entity_poly.type
_entity_poly.pdbx_seq_one_letter_code
_entity_poly.pdbx_strand_id
1 'polypeptide(L)'
;MNDKGLDIKCFKLIPYRLNEEVIIDVQQMIPLPEAKDYQNKIKEQKEERRETRESSRDYTRYTCDNIKGLTKRGLVFVVWTEYLKSNSNITMDKLESAFPKDIRGKLFVTKEHALDQQKRNNRNINRYFLESEAVVEIDEQEYVISNQWGKDNISRFIECARKLGYTIDAE
;
A
#
# COMPACT_ATOMS: atom_id res chain seq x y z
N MET A 1 14.33 6.00 8.20
CA MET A 1 14.21 7.43 8.61
C MET A 1 15.60 7.90 8.92
N ASN A 2 16.13 8.83 8.11
CA ASN A 2 17.20 9.78 8.42
C ASN A 2 17.26 10.70 7.20
N ASP A 3 16.23 11.54 7.08
CA ASP A 3 16.06 12.54 6.03
C ASP A 3 16.18 13.92 6.69
N LYS A 4 17.38 14.18 7.23
CA LYS A 4 17.74 15.50 7.75
C LYS A 4 18.87 16.00 6.85
N GLY A 5 18.57 17.00 6.04
CA GLY A 5 19.51 17.64 5.11
C GLY A 5 20.83 17.95 5.81
N LEU A 6 21.82 17.09 5.57
CA LEU A 6 23.13 17.17 6.18
C LEU A 6 24.00 18.02 5.24
N ASP A 7 24.00 19.33 5.46
CA ASP A 7 24.83 20.30 4.73
C ASP A 7 26.25 20.30 5.33
N ILE A 8 27.06 19.29 4.99
CA ILE A 8 28.45 19.19 5.45
C ILE A 8 29.30 20.16 4.62
N LYS A 9 29.83 21.21 5.25
CA LYS A 9 30.80 22.14 4.66
C LYS A 9 32.19 21.88 5.23
N CYS A 10 33.17 21.65 4.36
CA CYS A 10 34.57 21.50 4.75
C CYS A 10 35.31 22.84 4.66
N PHE A 11 35.93 23.25 5.77
CA PHE A 11 36.76 24.43 5.86
C PHE A 11 38.21 24.03 6.14
N LYS A 12 39.17 24.73 5.54
CA LYS A 12 40.58 24.62 5.87
C LYS A 12 40.94 25.81 6.76
N LEU A 13 41.35 25.52 7.99
CA LEU A 13 41.78 26.54 8.96
C LEU A 13 43.31 26.60 8.94
N ILE A 14 43.88 27.78 8.70
CA ILE A 14 45.31 28.00 8.78
C ILE A 14 45.58 29.04 9.88
N PRO A 15 46.10 28.62 11.05
CA PRO A 15 46.37 29.55 12.14
C PRO A 15 47.72 30.25 11.94
N TYR A 16 47.74 31.54 12.26
CA TYR A 16 48.94 32.39 12.28
C TYR A 16 49.03 33.10 13.64
N ARG A 17 50.26 33.32 14.13
CA ARG A 17 50.51 34.13 15.33
C ARG A 17 51.07 35.48 14.91
N LEU A 18 50.42 36.56 15.34
CA LEU A 18 50.96 37.91 15.26
C LEU A 18 51.00 38.47 16.67
N ASN A 19 52.22 38.66 17.20
CA ASN A 19 52.47 39.04 18.59
C ASN A 19 51.91 38.00 19.58
N GLU A 20 50.99 38.39 20.50
CA GLU A 20 50.38 37.51 21.51
C GLU A 20 48.99 36.97 21.13
N GLU A 21 48.47 37.31 19.95
CA GLU A 21 47.14 36.89 19.49
C GLU A 21 47.22 35.87 18.35
N VAL A 22 46.31 34.89 18.37
CA VAL A 22 46.18 33.85 17.34
C VAL A 22 45.10 34.25 16.35
N ILE A 23 45.49 34.49 15.11
CA ILE A 23 44.58 34.83 14.01
C ILE A 23 44.38 33.56 13.18
N ILE A 24 43.12 33.21 12.89
CA ILE A 24 42.78 32.03 12.10
C ILE A 24 42.17 32.49 10.78
N ASP A 25 42.83 32.16 9.67
CA ASP A 25 42.26 32.34 8.32
C ASP A 25 41.41 31.12 7.97
N VAL A 26 40.20 31.36 7.45
CA VAL A 26 39.19 30.34 7.14
C VAL A 26 38.90 30.35 5.65
N GLN A 27 39.39 29.35 4.93
CA GLN A 27 39.07 29.16 3.52
C GLN A 27 38.11 27.98 3.33
N GLN A 28 36.96 28.23 2.70
CA GLN A 28 35.98 27.20 2.38
C GLN A 28 36.42 26.43 1.12
N MET A 29 36.68 25.13 1.25
CA MET A 29 37.02 24.27 0.10
C MET A 29 35.72 23.83 -0.58
N ILE A 30 35.57 24.11 -1.89
CA ILE A 30 34.42 23.65 -2.69
C ILE A 30 34.61 22.13 -2.93
N PRO A 31 33.59 21.29 -2.66
CA PRO A 31 33.70 19.85 -2.89
C PRO A 31 33.98 19.55 -4.37
N LEU A 32 34.75 18.48 -4.62
CA LEU A 32 35.15 18.09 -5.96
C LEU A 32 33.92 17.89 -6.87
N PRO A 33 33.98 18.27 -8.16
CA PRO A 33 32.85 18.21 -9.11
C PRO A 33 32.13 16.86 -9.13
N GLU A 34 32.88 15.76 -8.92
CA GLU A 34 32.36 14.39 -8.91
C GLU A 34 31.32 14.14 -7.80
N ALA A 35 31.33 14.91 -6.71
CA ALA A 35 30.34 14.81 -5.63
C ALA A 35 28.96 15.37 -6.03
N LYS A 36 28.91 16.29 -7.01
CA LYS A 36 27.68 16.91 -7.52
C LYS A 36 26.97 15.99 -8.52
N ASP A 37 27.73 15.32 -9.39
CA ASP A 37 27.20 14.39 -10.39
C ASP A 37 26.55 13.16 -9.75
N TYR A 38 27.10 12.68 -8.63
CA TYR A 38 26.50 11.58 -7.87
C TYR A 38 25.14 11.97 -7.26
N GLN A 39 25.02 13.21 -6.76
CA GLN A 39 23.75 13.72 -6.22
C GLN A 39 22.69 13.89 -7.30
N ASN A 40 23.08 14.35 -8.49
CA ASN A 40 22.19 14.47 -9.64
C ASN A 40 21.67 13.10 -10.08
N LYS A 41 22.56 12.10 -10.20
CA LYS A 41 22.18 10.72 -10.57
C LYS A 41 21.24 10.05 -9.56
N ILE A 42 21.43 10.30 -8.26
CA ILE A 42 20.52 9.81 -7.21
C ILE A 42 19.14 10.50 -7.30
N LYS A 43 19.11 11.78 -7.69
CA LYS A 43 17.88 12.58 -7.80
C LYS A 43 17.07 12.17 -9.03
N GLU A 44 17.70 12.04 -10.18
CA GLU A 44 17.08 11.57 -11.43
C GLU A 44 16.49 10.17 -11.26
N GLN A 45 17.23 9.22 -10.66
CA GLN A 45 16.70 7.87 -10.38
C GLN A 45 15.52 7.88 -9.40
N LYS A 46 15.44 8.84 -8.48
CA LYS A 46 14.28 9.00 -7.59
C LYS A 46 13.07 9.60 -8.32
N GLU A 47 13.30 10.52 -9.24
CA GLU A 47 12.28 11.19 -10.05
C GLU A 47 11.69 10.21 -11.07
N GLU A 48 12.49 9.47 -11.84
CA GLU A 48 12.00 8.44 -12.77
C GLU A 48 11.18 7.35 -12.05
N ARG A 49 11.63 6.91 -10.86
CA ARG A 49 10.87 5.96 -10.02
C ARG A 49 9.56 6.55 -9.51
N ARG A 50 9.48 7.87 -9.33
CA ARG A 50 8.27 8.57 -8.89
C ARG A 50 7.29 8.74 -10.04
N GLU A 51 7.77 9.12 -11.22
CA GLU A 51 6.98 9.22 -12.45
C GLU A 51 6.41 7.85 -12.86
N THR A 52 7.21 6.78 -12.78
CA THR A 52 6.73 5.40 -13.01
C THR A 52 5.66 4.97 -11.98
N ARG A 53 5.72 5.49 -10.74
CA ARG A 53 4.72 5.24 -9.70
C ARG A 53 3.46 6.08 -9.87
N GLU A 54 3.54 7.23 -10.54
CA GLU A 54 2.40 8.11 -10.80
C GLU A 54 1.65 7.69 -12.07
N SER A 55 2.33 7.21 -13.12
CA SER A 55 1.66 6.69 -14.33
C SER A 55 1.03 5.29 -14.16
N SER A 56 1.36 4.55 -13.09
CA SER A 56 0.85 3.20 -12.82
C SER A 56 -0.30 3.13 -11.82
N ARG A 57 -0.74 4.27 -11.25
CA ARG A 57 -1.88 4.28 -10.32
C ARG A 57 -3.19 4.18 -11.07
N ASP A 58 -3.84 3.04 -10.87
CA ASP A 58 -5.17 2.76 -11.39
C ASP A 58 -6.25 3.42 -10.52
N TYR A 59 -6.89 4.46 -11.07
CA TYR A 59 -7.99 5.22 -10.48
C TYR A 59 -9.38 4.77 -10.95
N THR A 60 -9.47 3.65 -11.67
CA THR A 60 -10.74 3.12 -12.22
C THR A 60 -11.81 3.07 -11.13
N ARG A 61 -12.99 3.59 -11.47
CA ARG A 61 -14.16 3.53 -10.60
C ARG A 61 -15.08 2.42 -11.07
N TYR A 62 -15.89 1.92 -10.16
CA TYR A 62 -16.79 0.82 -10.43
C TYR A 62 -18.20 1.19 -10.00
N THR A 63 -19.14 0.65 -10.75
CA THR A 63 -20.56 0.66 -10.40
C THR A 63 -21.00 -0.76 -10.15
N CYS A 64 -21.64 -1.03 -9.01
CA CYS A 64 -22.16 -2.35 -8.63
C CYS A 64 -23.65 -2.23 -8.28
N ASP A 65 -24.53 -2.91 -9.00
CA ASP A 65 -25.99 -2.93 -8.77
C ASP A 65 -26.58 -1.56 -8.37
N ASN A 66 -26.24 -0.53 -9.16
CA ASN A 66 -26.62 0.89 -9.00
C ASN A 66 -25.80 1.73 -8.01
N ILE A 67 -24.86 1.15 -7.27
CA ILE A 67 -23.93 1.88 -6.40
C ILE A 67 -22.72 2.32 -7.21
N LYS A 68 -22.61 3.62 -7.48
CA LYS A 68 -21.57 4.21 -8.35
C LYS A 68 -20.33 4.70 -7.59
N GLY A 69 -19.25 4.97 -8.33
CA GLY A 69 -18.06 5.65 -7.81
C GLY A 69 -17.18 4.80 -6.87
N LEU A 70 -17.40 3.49 -6.85
CA LEU A 70 -16.68 2.57 -5.96
C LEU A 70 -15.21 2.46 -6.37
N THR A 71 -14.32 2.50 -5.39
CA THR A 71 -12.93 2.05 -5.59
C THR A 71 -12.89 0.53 -5.67
N LYS A 72 -11.76 -0.07 -6.06
CA LYS A 72 -11.55 -1.53 -5.98
C LYS A 72 -11.88 -2.10 -4.59
N ARG A 73 -11.43 -1.42 -3.51
CA ARG A 73 -11.77 -1.79 -2.12
C ARG A 73 -13.29 -1.70 -1.89
N GLY A 74 -13.91 -0.61 -2.34
CA GLY A 74 -15.35 -0.39 -2.16
C GLY A 74 -16.19 -1.45 -2.90
N LEU A 75 -15.80 -1.80 -4.12
CA LEU A 75 -16.46 -2.84 -4.90
C LEU A 75 -16.43 -4.19 -4.17
N VAL A 76 -15.24 -4.60 -3.71
CA VAL A 76 -15.09 -5.85 -2.98
C VAL A 76 -15.94 -5.85 -1.71
N PHE A 77 -15.93 -4.75 -0.97
CA PHE A 77 -16.72 -4.61 0.25
C PHE A 77 -18.22 -4.77 -0.02
N VAL A 78 -18.76 -4.08 -1.02
CA VAL A 78 -20.18 -4.14 -1.38
C VAL A 78 -20.56 -5.57 -1.77
N VAL A 79 -19.88 -6.15 -2.75
CA VAL A 79 -20.17 -7.51 -3.22
C VAL A 79 -20.06 -8.52 -2.07
N TRP A 80 -19.01 -8.42 -1.27
CA TRP A 80 -18.76 -9.33 -0.15
C TRP A 80 -19.85 -9.26 0.91
N THR A 81 -20.16 -8.07 1.41
CA THR A 81 -21.18 -7.88 2.44
C THR A 81 -22.58 -8.26 1.95
N GLU A 82 -22.94 -7.93 0.71
CA GLU A 82 -24.21 -8.36 0.11
C GLU A 82 -24.27 -9.88 -0.07
N TYR A 83 -23.16 -10.51 -0.46
CA TYR A 83 -23.08 -11.97 -0.53
C TYR A 83 -23.29 -12.61 0.84
N LEU A 84 -22.66 -12.07 1.89
CA LEU A 84 -22.83 -12.55 3.26
C LEU A 84 -24.29 -12.39 3.75
N LYS A 85 -24.91 -11.23 3.50
CA LYS A 85 -26.31 -10.98 3.88
C LYS A 85 -27.29 -11.90 3.16
N SER A 86 -27.04 -12.19 1.89
CA SER A 86 -27.92 -13.02 1.05
C SER A 86 -27.80 -14.51 1.37
N ASN A 87 -26.75 -14.93 2.09
CA ASN A 87 -26.47 -16.32 2.41
C ASN A 87 -26.37 -16.51 3.94
N SER A 88 -27.46 -16.96 4.57
CA SER A 88 -27.53 -17.12 6.03
C SER A 88 -26.81 -18.36 6.58
N ASN A 89 -26.45 -19.33 5.74
CA ASN A 89 -25.70 -20.53 6.14
C ASN A 89 -24.53 -20.75 5.19
N ILE A 90 -23.44 -20.01 5.44
CA ILE A 90 -22.22 -20.07 4.66
C ILE A 90 -21.34 -21.18 5.20
N THR A 91 -21.00 -22.11 4.32
CA THR A 91 -20.01 -23.16 4.58
C THR A 91 -18.75 -22.87 3.78
N MET A 92 -17.65 -23.52 4.15
CA MET A 92 -16.41 -23.43 3.38
C MET A 92 -16.63 -23.81 1.91
N ASP A 93 -17.39 -24.89 1.64
CA ASP A 93 -17.67 -25.35 0.26
C ASP A 93 -18.45 -24.33 -0.57
N LYS A 94 -19.46 -23.68 0.02
CA LYS A 94 -20.21 -22.61 -0.65
C LYS A 94 -19.29 -21.44 -0.97
N LEU A 95 -18.42 -21.08 -0.02
CA LEU A 95 -17.47 -20.00 -0.24
C LEU A 95 -16.44 -20.35 -1.32
N GLU A 96 -15.95 -21.59 -1.38
CA GLU A 96 -15.02 -22.04 -2.44
C GLU A 96 -15.70 -22.10 -3.81
N SER A 97 -16.99 -22.43 -3.84
CA SER A 97 -17.79 -22.42 -5.06
C SER A 97 -18.01 -21.00 -5.58
N ALA A 98 -18.28 -20.04 -4.68
CA ALA A 98 -18.50 -18.65 -5.02
C ALA A 98 -17.18 -17.90 -5.34
N PHE A 99 -16.15 -18.14 -4.54
CA PHE A 99 -14.84 -17.49 -4.60
C PHE A 99 -13.73 -18.56 -4.58
N PRO A 100 -13.36 -19.08 -5.77
CA PRO A 100 -12.36 -20.14 -5.90
C PRO A 100 -10.99 -19.76 -5.34
N LYS A 101 -10.15 -20.77 -5.09
CA LYS A 101 -8.81 -20.62 -4.47
C LYS A 101 -7.92 -19.57 -5.14
N ASP A 102 -8.09 -19.36 -6.45
CA ASP A 102 -7.36 -18.36 -7.24
C ASP A 102 -7.61 -16.92 -6.79
N ILE A 103 -8.75 -16.67 -6.12
CA ILE A 103 -9.13 -15.41 -5.50
C ILE A 103 -9.02 -15.52 -3.98
N ARG A 104 -9.27 -16.70 -3.41
CA ARG A 104 -9.23 -16.93 -1.96
C ARG A 104 -7.83 -16.72 -1.38
N GLY A 105 -6.80 -17.32 -2.00
CA GLY A 105 -5.36 -17.10 -1.76
C GLY A 105 -4.95 -16.58 -0.36
N LYS A 106 -4.03 -15.61 -0.31
CA LYS A 106 -3.71 -14.84 0.91
C LYS A 106 -4.74 -13.74 1.24
N LEU A 107 -5.86 -13.73 0.51
CA LEU A 107 -6.86 -12.68 0.59
C LEU A 107 -7.95 -13.05 1.60
N PHE A 108 -8.20 -14.34 1.84
CA PHE A 108 -9.02 -14.85 2.93
C PHE A 108 -8.17 -15.44 4.05
N VAL A 109 -8.38 -14.98 5.27
CA VAL A 109 -7.66 -15.44 6.45
C VAL A 109 -8.59 -15.47 7.65
N THR A 110 -8.19 -16.16 8.71
CA THR A 110 -8.90 -16.03 10.00
C THR A 110 -8.73 -14.62 10.54
N LYS A 111 -9.74 -14.12 11.24
CA LYS A 111 -9.70 -12.79 11.87
C LYS A 111 -8.54 -12.67 12.86
N GLU A 112 -8.22 -13.73 13.59
CA GLU A 112 -7.06 -13.80 14.47
C GLU A 112 -5.74 -13.54 13.70
N HIS A 113 -5.56 -14.23 12.57
CA HIS A 113 -4.37 -14.05 11.73
C HIS A 113 -4.29 -12.63 11.12
N ALA A 114 -5.43 -12.03 10.76
CA ALA A 114 -5.48 -10.64 10.31
C ALA A 114 -5.01 -9.66 11.40
N LEU A 115 -5.46 -9.87 12.65
CA LEU A 115 -5.08 -9.04 13.80
C LEU A 115 -3.60 -9.23 14.18
N ASP A 116 -3.08 -10.45 14.15
CA ASP A 116 -1.64 -10.70 14.38
C ASP A 116 -0.76 -10.03 13.32
N GLN A 117 -1.13 -10.14 12.03
CA GLN A 117 -0.43 -9.43 10.95
C GLN A 117 -0.46 -7.91 11.14
N GLN A 118 -1.58 -7.36 11.60
CA GLN A 118 -1.70 -5.93 11.86
C GLN A 118 -0.75 -5.49 12.99
N LYS A 119 -0.66 -6.26 14.08
CA LYS A 119 0.24 -5.99 15.22
C LYS A 119 1.72 -6.04 14.84
N ARG A 120 2.11 -7.01 14.01
CA ARG A 120 3.50 -7.15 13.53
C ARG A 120 3.93 -6.04 12.56
N ASN A 121 2.97 -5.33 11.99
CA ASN A 121 3.26 -4.23 11.08
C ASN A 121 3.61 -2.96 11.88
N ASN A 122 4.83 -2.44 11.73
CA ASN A 122 5.31 -1.22 12.40
C ASN A 122 4.43 0.02 12.21
N ARG A 123 3.53 0.01 11.21
CA ARG A 123 2.60 1.11 10.93
C ARG A 123 1.15 0.81 11.38
N ASN A 124 0.91 -0.34 12.00
CA ASN A 124 -0.41 -0.79 12.45
C ASN A 124 -1.50 -0.74 11.35
N ILE A 125 -1.10 -0.92 10.08
CA ILE A 125 -2.00 -0.77 8.92
C ILE A 125 -2.89 -2.02 8.81
N ASN A 126 -4.20 -1.81 8.85
CA ASN A 126 -5.18 -2.86 8.60
C ASN A 126 -5.25 -3.23 7.11
N ARG A 127 -4.97 -4.49 6.79
CA ARG A 127 -4.99 -5.05 5.42
C ARG A 127 -6.23 -5.88 5.11
N TYR A 128 -7.17 -5.99 6.04
CA TYR A 128 -8.38 -6.80 5.94
C TYR A 128 -9.61 -5.95 6.30
N PHE A 129 -10.79 -6.44 5.95
CA PHE A 129 -12.04 -5.87 6.46
C PHE A 129 -12.33 -6.52 7.81
N LEU A 130 -12.41 -5.69 8.85
CA LEU A 130 -12.65 -6.11 10.24
C LEU A 130 -14.01 -5.63 10.75
N GLU A 131 -14.77 -4.94 9.90
CA GLU A 131 -16.14 -4.52 10.11
C GLU A 131 -17.03 -5.75 10.29
N SER A 132 -17.93 -5.75 11.28
CA SER A 132 -18.73 -6.94 11.66
C SER A 132 -19.55 -7.50 10.50
N GLU A 133 -20.07 -6.65 9.62
CA GLU A 133 -20.82 -7.02 8.41
C GLU A 133 -19.97 -7.70 7.32
N ALA A 134 -18.64 -7.57 7.41
CA ALA A 134 -17.68 -8.19 6.50
C ALA A 134 -16.96 -9.39 7.12
N VAL A 135 -17.29 -9.77 8.36
CA VAL A 135 -16.80 -10.98 9.01
C VAL A 135 -17.77 -12.13 8.71
N VAL A 136 -17.22 -13.28 8.33
CA VAL A 136 -18.00 -14.52 8.17
C VAL A 136 -17.59 -15.51 9.24
N GLU A 137 -18.57 -16.11 9.90
CA GLU A 137 -18.36 -17.17 10.88
C GLU A 137 -18.67 -18.51 10.22
N ILE A 138 -17.70 -19.44 10.28
CA ILE A 138 -17.82 -20.78 9.72
C ILE A 138 -17.17 -21.73 10.73
N ASP A 139 -17.89 -22.77 11.17
CA ASP A 139 -17.40 -23.76 12.13
C ASP A 139 -16.79 -23.11 13.41
N GLU A 140 -17.50 -22.14 14.01
CA GLU A 140 -17.07 -21.37 15.20
C GLU A 140 -15.80 -20.52 14.98
N GLN A 141 -15.34 -20.39 13.73
CA GLN A 141 -14.16 -19.62 13.36
C GLN A 141 -14.53 -18.40 12.51
N GLU A 142 -14.03 -17.24 12.90
CA GLU A 142 -14.21 -15.99 12.15
C GLU A 142 -13.17 -15.85 11.03
N TYR A 143 -13.65 -15.54 9.83
CA TYR A 143 -12.84 -15.27 8.64
C TYR A 143 -13.11 -13.87 8.09
N VAL A 144 -12.07 -13.30 7.47
CA VAL A 144 -12.08 -11.96 6.89
C VAL A 144 -11.42 -11.96 5.52
N ILE A 145 -11.84 -11.01 4.68
CA ILE A 145 -11.27 -10.78 3.35
C ILE A 145 -10.34 -9.56 3.35
N SER A 146 -9.30 -9.59 2.53
CA SER A 146 -8.34 -8.51 2.38
C SER A 146 -9.00 -7.27 1.78
N ASN A 147 -8.55 -6.10 2.21
CA ASN A 147 -8.93 -4.81 1.64
C ASN A 147 -7.94 -4.30 0.58
N GLN A 148 -6.92 -5.10 0.23
CA GLN A 148 -5.84 -4.75 -0.70
C GLN A 148 -6.02 -5.46 -2.05
N TRP A 149 -6.51 -4.73 -3.04
CA TRP A 149 -6.77 -5.27 -4.38
C TRP A 149 -6.05 -4.46 -5.46
N GLY A 150 -5.24 -5.16 -6.25
CA GLY A 150 -4.55 -4.66 -7.44
C GLY A 150 -5.34 -4.92 -8.72
N LYS A 151 -4.82 -4.45 -9.86
CA LYS A 151 -5.46 -4.61 -11.17
C LYS A 151 -5.61 -6.09 -11.58
N ASP A 152 -4.62 -6.90 -11.22
CA ASP A 152 -4.58 -8.31 -11.63
C ASP A 152 -5.57 -9.18 -10.85
N ASN A 153 -5.72 -8.94 -9.55
CA ASN A 153 -6.62 -9.76 -8.70
C ASN A 153 -8.06 -9.25 -8.68
N ILE A 154 -8.31 -7.95 -8.88
CA ILE A 154 -9.67 -7.40 -8.92
C ILE A 154 -10.46 -7.95 -10.12
N SER A 155 -9.80 -8.14 -11.27
CA SER A 155 -10.45 -8.64 -12.48
C SER A 155 -11.07 -10.03 -12.25
N ARG A 156 -10.33 -10.92 -11.59
CA ARG A 156 -10.83 -12.26 -11.21
C ARG A 156 -12.00 -12.18 -10.22
N PHE A 157 -11.90 -11.28 -9.24
CA PHE A 157 -12.99 -11.04 -8.30
C PHE A 157 -14.28 -10.60 -9.01
N ILE A 158 -14.16 -9.67 -9.97
CA ILE A 158 -15.28 -9.17 -10.77
C ILE A 158 -15.92 -10.32 -11.58
N GLU A 159 -15.12 -11.19 -12.19
CA GLU A 159 -15.64 -12.36 -12.92
C GLU A 159 -16.45 -13.29 -12.01
N CYS A 160 -15.97 -13.56 -10.80
CA CYS A 160 -16.74 -14.34 -9.82
C CYS A 160 -18.01 -13.63 -9.38
N ALA A 161 -17.95 -12.34 -9.08
CA ALA A 161 -19.13 -11.56 -8.71
C ALA A 161 -20.19 -11.56 -9.84
N ARG A 162 -19.79 -11.41 -11.09
CA ARG A 162 -20.72 -11.51 -12.24
C ARG A 162 -21.38 -12.89 -12.34
N LYS A 163 -20.64 -13.97 -12.08
CA LYS A 163 -21.20 -15.34 -12.03
C LYS A 163 -22.21 -15.54 -10.90
N LEU A 164 -22.07 -14.78 -9.82
CA LEU A 164 -23.01 -14.77 -8.69
C LEU A 164 -24.24 -13.87 -8.95
N GLY A 165 -24.28 -13.15 -10.07
CA GLY A 165 -25.42 -12.33 -10.48
C GLY A 165 -25.26 -10.83 -10.25
N TYR A 166 -24.11 -10.36 -9.75
CA TYR A 166 -23.85 -8.92 -9.55
C TYR A 166 -23.56 -8.22 -10.88
N THR A 167 -24.20 -7.08 -11.12
CA THR A 167 -23.93 -6.23 -12.29
C THR A 167 -22.81 -5.26 -11.95
N ILE A 168 -21.66 -5.40 -12.61
CA ILE A 168 -20.46 -4.60 -12.35
C ILE A 168 -19.96 -3.96 -13.64
N ASP A 169 -19.89 -2.63 -13.64
CA ASP A 169 -19.34 -1.81 -14.71
C ASP A 169 -18.14 -1.00 -14.22
N ALA A 170 -17.19 -0.76 -15.11
CA ALA A 170 -16.03 0.10 -14.86
C ALA A 170 -16.24 1.47 -15.52
N GLU A 171 -15.91 2.53 -14.80
CA GLU A 171 -15.98 3.94 -15.21
C GLU A 171 -14.56 4.53 -15.35
#